data_AF-A0A963QS14-F1
#
_entry.id   AF-A0A963QS14-F1
#
_cell.length_a   1.000
_cell.length_b   1.000
_cell.length_c   1.000
_cell.angle_alpha   90.00
_cell.angle_beta   90.00
_cell.angle_gamma   90.00
#
_symmetry.space_group_name_H-M   'P 1'
#
loop_
_entity.id
_entity.type
_entity.pdbx_description
1 polymer ?
#
loop_
_entity_poly.entity_id
_entity_poly.type
_entity_poly.pdbx_seq_one_letter_code
_entity_poly.pdbx_strand_id
1 'polypeptide(L)'
;MTTERTSSAVSSGGAHLHRDRQAQDSEIIAALVRRELKMRFGEEWFGFAAGYIAPLVWIAAVYLAFAFFGRSSPVYTDVVTFIISGLIPYAAFRYTVNA
;
A
#
# COMPACT_ATOMS: atom_id res chain seq x y z
N MET A 1 47.68 -17.58 15.86
CA MET A 1 47.36 -16.48 14.91
C MET A 1 46.69 -17.08 13.66
N THR A 2 45.57 -17.78 13.81
CA THR A 2 44.95 -18.58 12.73
C THR A 2 43.43 -18.71 12.83
N THR A 3 42.80 -18.24 13.90
CA THR A 3 41.36 -18.36 14.15
C THR A 3 40.53 -17.21 13.57
N GLU A 4 41.12 -16.04 13.29
CA GLU A 4 40.35 -14.89 12.79
C GLU A 4 40.02 -14.96 11.29
N ARG A 5 40.89 -15.57 10.46
CA ARG A 5 40.65 -15.65 9.00
C ARG A 5 39.53 -16.62 8.61
N THR A 6 39.31 -17.66 9.41
CA THR A 6 38.24 -18.65 9.13
C THR A 6 36.87 -18.13 9.55
N SER A 7 36.80 -17.33 10.62
CA SER A 7 35.55 -16.72 11.09
C SER A 7 35.03 -15.62 10.15
N SER A 8 35.92 -14.80 9.58
CA SER A 8 35.53 -13.76 8.62
C SER A 8 35.09 -14.32 7.25
N ALA A 9 35.67 -15.44 6.80
CA ALA A 9 35.28 -16.10 5.56
C ALA A 9 33.90 -16.78 5.64
N VAL A 10 33.58 -17.42 6.78
CA VAL A 10 32.26 -18.04 7.02
C VAL A 10 31.16 -16.99 7.23
N SER A 11 31.46 -15.90 7.94
CA SER A 11 30.54 -14.76 8.12
C SER A 11 30.23 -14.06 6.78
N SER A 12 31.24 -13.88 5.93
CA SER A 12 31.09 -13.30 4.59
C SER A 12 30.23 -14.20 3.67
N GLY A 13 30.48 -15.51 3.66
CA GLY A 13 29.70 -16.46 2.85
C GLY A 13 28.21 -16.53 3.22
N GLY A 14 27.89 -16.44 4.52
CA GLY A 14 26.49 -16.40 4.99
C GLY A 14 25.75 -15.14 4.54
N ALA A 15 26.41 -13.97 4.57
CA ALA A 15 25.81 -12.71 4.15
C ALA A 15 25.45 -12.67 2.65
N HIS A 16 26.24 -13.31 1.79
CA HIS A 16 25.94 -13.44 0.36
C HIS A 16 24.72 -14.33 0.08
N LEU A 17 24.62 -15.49 0.72
CA LEU A 17 23.49 -16.41 0.55
C LEU A 17 22.14 -15.81 1.00
N HIS A 18 22.14 -15.02 2.07
CA HIS A 18 20.94 -14.32 2.53
C HIS A 18 20.51 -13.21 1.58
N ARG A 19 21.46 -12.48 0.98
CA ARG A 19 21.19 -11.44 0.00
C ARG A 19 20.61 -12.01 -1.30
N ASP A 20 21.16 -13.13 -1.77
CA ASP A 20 20.71 -13.79 -3.00
C ASP A 20 19.27 -14.32 -2.85
N ARG A 21 18.94 -14.91 -1.69
CA ARG A 21 17.54 -15.29 -1.37
C ARG A 21 16.62 -14.09 -1.25
N GLN A 22 17.04 -13.02 -0.56
CA GLN A 22 16.22 -11.80 -0.43
C GLN A 22 15.93 -11.15 -1.79
N ALA A 23 16.92 -11.13 -2.69
CA ALA A 23 16.74 -10.65 -4.05
C ALA A 23 15.74 -11.53 -4.82
N GLN A 24 15.92 -12.85 -4.76
CA GLN A 24 15.03 -13.81 -5.42
C GLN A 24 13.58 -13.75 -4.89
N ASP A 25 13.39 -13.65 -3.58
CA ASP A 25 12.06 -13.54 -2.95
C ASP A 25 11.37 -12.24 -3.41
N SER A 26 12.11 -11.14 -3.50
CA SER A 26 11.58 -9.84 -3.95
C SER A 26 11.12 -9.87 -5.41
N GLU A 27 11.86 -10.59 -6.28
CA GLU A 27 11.52 -10.76 -7.70
C GLU A 27 10.25 -11.60 -7.87
N ILE A 28 10.11 -12.68 -7.10
CA ILE A 28 8.92 -13.53 -7.10
C ILE A 28 7.70 -12.75 -6.62
N ILE A 29 7.81 -12.01 -5.51
CA ILE A 29 6.73 -11.17 -5.00
C ILE A 29 6.33 -10.12 -6.05
N ALA A 30 7.29 -9.44 -6.66
CA ALA A 30 7.01 -8.45 -7.69
C ALA A 30 6.31 -9.06 -8.91
N ALA A 31 6.71 -10.26 -9.34
CA ALA A 31 6.07 -10.97 -10.45
C ALA A 31 4.62 -11.37 -10.10
N LEU A 32 4.38 -11.86 -8.88
CA LEU A 32 3.05 -12.18 -8.38
C LEU A 32 2.16 -10.94 -8.31
N VAL A 33 2.66 -9.82 -7.76
CA VAL A 33 1.92 -8.55 -7.69
C VAL A 33 1.54 -8.08 -9.10
N ARG A 34 2.47 -8.11 -10.07
CA ARG A 34 2.16 -7.72 -11.46
C ARG A 34 1.08 -8.60 -12.09
N ARG A 35 1.13 -9.91 -11.86
CA ARG A 35 0.11 -10.85 -12.33
C ARG A 35 -1.25 -10.55 -11.70
N GLU A 36 -1.27 -10.32 -10.39
CA GLU A 36 -2.50 -10.03 -9.64
C GLU A 36 -3.12 -8.71 -10.12
N LEU A 37 -2.32 -7.65 -10.25
CA LEU A 37 -2.77 -6.37 -10.78
C LEU A 37 -3.37 -6.52 -12.19
N LYS A 38 -2.71 -7.29 -13.07
CA LYS A 38 -3.21 -7.54 -14.42
C LYS A 38 -4.52 -8.32 -14.44
N MET A 39 -4.70 -9.30 -13.55
CA MET A 39 -5.92 -10.10 -13.45
C MET A 39 -7.08 -9.33 -12.82
N ARG A 40 -6.80 -8.53 -11.78
CA ARG A 40 -7.80 -7.84 -10.97
C ARG A 40 -8.29 -6.55 -11.61
N PHE A 41 -7.39 -5.84 -12.29
CA PHE A 41 -7.72 -4.58 -12.97
C PHE A 41 -7.97 -4.75 -14.47
N GLY A 42 -7.63 -5.91 -15.06
CA GLY A 42 -7.99 -6.28 -16.43
C GLY A 42 -7.50 -5.31 -17.51
N GLU A 43 -7.80 -5.63 -18.78
CA GLU A 43 -7.53 -4.76 -19.93
C GLU A 43 -8.57 -3.64 -20.08
N GLU A 44 -9.61 -3.67 -19.23
CA GLU A 44 -10.81 -2.83 -19.28
C GLU A 44 -10.72 -1.72 -18.21
N TRP A 45 -10.54 -0.48 -18.66
CA TRP A 45 -10.45 0.74 -17.83
C TRP A 45 -11.57 0.90 -16.78
N PHE A 46 -12.74 0.30 -17.01
CA PHE A 46 -13.90 0.37 -16.13
C PHE A 46 -13.70 -0.34 -14.78
N GLY A 47 -12.92 -1.43 -14.73
CA GLY A 47 -12.64 -2.13 -13.46
C GLY A 47 -11.75 -1.31 -12.52
N PHE A 48 -10.74 -0.64 -13.09
CA PHE A 48 -9.89 0.28 -12.35
C PHE A 48 -10.67 1.48 -11.83
N ALA A 49 -11.47 2.14 -12.68
CA ALA A 49 -12.29 3.28 -12.28
C ALA A 49 -13.30 2.93 -11.18
N ALA A 50 -13.96 1.77 -11.26
CA ALA A 50 -14.93 1.32 -10.27
C ALA A 50 -14.33 1.19 -8.84
N GLY A 51 -13.07 0.77 -8.73
CA GLY A 51 -12.36 0.68 -7.44
C GLY A 51 -12.14 2.05 -6.77
N TYR A 52 -12.12 3.14 -7.52
CA TYR A 52 -11.97 4.50 -6.98
C TYR A 52 -13.29 5.24 -6.81
N ILE A 53 -14.34 4.87 -7.56
CA ILE A 53 -15.64 5.53 -7.45
C ILE A 53 -16.22 5.41 -6.04
N ALA A 54 -16.22 4.22 -5.45
CA ALA A 54 -16.78 4.01 -4.11
C ALA A 54 -16.13 4.91 -3.02
N PRO A 55 -14.79 4.95 -2.87
CA PRO A 55 -14.17 5.84 -1.89
C PRO A 55 -14.38 7.32 -2.25
N LEU A 56 -14.37 7.71 -3.53
CA LEU A 56 -14.66 9.10 -3.93
C LEU A 56 -16.08 9.54 -3.54
N VAL A 57 -17.07 8.65 -3.68
CA VAL A 57 -18.45 8.89 -3.24
C VAL A 57 -18.50 9.12 -1.73
N TRP A 58 -17.73 8.37 -0.94
CA TRP A 58 -17.66 8.59 0.51
C TRP A 58 -16.97 9.90 0.87
N ILE A 59 -15.86 10.27 0.19
CA ILE A 59 -15.22 11.60 0.38
C ILE A 59 -16.25 12.69 0.12
N ALA A 60 -16.94 12.62 -1.01
CA ALA A 60 -17.94 13.60 -1.41
C ALA A 60 -19.10 13.68 -0.41
N ALA A 61 -19.61 12.55 0.06
CA ALA A 61 -20.70 12.51 1.05
C ALA A 61 -20.29 13.16 2.38
N VAL A 62 -19.10 12.86 2.89
CA VAL A 62 -18.59 13.45 4.14
C VAL A 62 -18.30 14.94 3.95
N TYR A 63 -17.68 15.34 2.85
CA TYR A 63 -17.43 16.74 2.54
C TYR A 63 -18.73 17.55 2.43
N LEU A 64 -19.73 17.02 1.72
CA LEU A 64 -21.05 17.66 1.60
C LEU A 64 -21.72 17.80 2.97
N ALA A 65 -21.61 16.81 3.85
CA ALA A 65 -22.12 16.95 5.21
C ALA A 65 -21.45 18.14 5.93
N PHE A 66 -20.12 18.27 5.88
CA PHE A 66 -19.43 19.42 6.47
C PHE A 66 -19.89 20.74 5.87
N ALA A 67 -20.04 20.81 4.55
CA ALA A 67 -20.49 22.00 3.85
C ALA A 67 -21.94 22.39 4.21
N PHE A 68 -22.87 21.44 4.21
CA PHE A 68 -24.29 21.68 4.51
C PHE A 68 -24.53 22.06 5.97
N PHE A 69 -23.78 21.47 6.91
CA PHE A 69 -23.90 21.79 8.33
C PHE A 69 -23.06 23.00 8.77
N GLY A 70 -22.38 23.69 7.83
CA GLY A 70 -21.52 24.84 8.12
C GLY A 70 -20.38 24.50 9.09
N ARG A 71 -19.91 23.25 9.08
CA ARG A 71 -18.87 22.76 10.00
C ARG A 71 -17.49 22.99 9.41
N SER A 72 -16.62 23.56 10.23
CA SER A 72 -15.18 23.60 9.95
C SER A 72 -14.52 22.28 10.37
N SER A 73 -13.32 22.03 9.84
CA SER A 73 -12.49 20.91 10.29
C SER A 73 -12.36 20.91 11.82
N PRO A 74 -12.51 19.75 12.50
CA PRO A 74 -12.32 19.66 13.95
C PRO A 74 -10.86 19.84 14.38
N VAL A 75 -9.95 19.75 13.42
CA VAL A 75 -8.50 19.88 13.60
C VAL A 75 -8.05 21.16 12.90
N TYR A 76 -6.92 21.76 13.32
CA TYR A 76 -6.30 22.93 12.67
C TYR A 76 -5.72 22.58 11.28
N THR A 77 -6.58 22.11 10.37
CA THR A 77 -6.30 21.72 8.99
C THR A 77 -7.56 21.93 8.15
N ASP A 78 -7.46 21.90 6.82
CA ASP A 78 -8.64 22.02 5.97
C ASP A 78 -9.50 20.73 6.00
N VAL A 79 -10.77 20.86 5.63
CA VAL A 79 -11.75 19.75 5.67
C VAL A 79 -11.33 18.60 4.77
N VAL A 80 -10.69 18.87 3.62
CA VAL A 80 -10.29 17.83 2.68
C VAL A 80 -9.14 17.02 3.28
N THR A 81 -8.11 17.67 3.80
CA THR A 81 -6.97 17.02 4.48
C THR A 81 -7.44 16.17 5.67
N PHE A 82 -8.40 16.68 6.46
CA PHE A 82 -9.02 15.92 7.54
C PHE A 82 -9.68 14.63 7.03
N ILE A 83 -10.52 14.72 5.99
CA ILE A 83 -11.25 13.57 5.43
C ILE A 83 -10.29 12.54 4.84
N ILE A 84 -9.34 12.94 3.99
CA ILE A 84 -8.44 12.00 3.31
C ILE A 84 -7.53 11.26 4.29
N SER A 85 -7.16 11.89 5.42
CA SER A 85 -6.29 11.30 6.44
C SER A 85 -6.91 10.06 7.10
N GLY A 86 -8.24 10.01 7.24
CA GLY A 86 -8.95 8.85 7.77
C GLY A 86 -9.50 7.93 6.69
N LEU A 87 -9.99 8.51 5.59
CA LEU A 87 -10.69 7.74 4.57
C LEU A 87 -9.75 6.90 3.69
N ILE A 88 -8.55 7.38 3.36
CA ILE A 88 -7.60 6.60 2.57
C ILE A 88 -7.19 5.31 3.32
N PRO A 89 -6.76 5.37 4.60
CA PRO A 89 -6.49 4.16 5.39
C PRO A 89 -7.70 3.25 5.52
N TYR A 90 -8.90 3.81 5.74
CA TYR A 90 -10.14 3.03 5.83
C TYR A 90 -10.44 2.29 4.52
N ALA A 91 -10.36 2.97 3.38
CA ALA A 91 -10.61 2.36 2.07
C ALA A 91 -9.61 1.24 1.79
N ALA A 92 -8.33 1.45 2.08
CA ALA A 92 -7.30 0.43 1.93
C ALA A 92 -7.62 -0.82 2.78
N PHE A 93 -7.98 -0.64 4.05
CA PHE A 93 -8.37 -1.75 4.92
C PHE A 93 -9.65 -2.45 4.45
N ARG A 94 -10.66 -1.67 4.04
CA ARG A 94 -11.95 -2.20 3.54
C ARG A 94 -11.74 -3.10 2.33
N TYR A 95 -10.91 -2.69 1.39
CA TYR A 95 -10.59 -3.49 0.21
C TYR A 95 -9.81 -4.76 0.53
N THR A 96 -8.97 -4.75 1.56
CA THR A 96 -8.29 -5.97 2.02
C THR A 96 -9.26 -6.97 2.66
N VAL A 97 -10.26 -6.50 3.41
CA VAL A 97 -11.23 -7.39 4.09
C VAL A 97 -12.30 -7.94 3.14
N ASN A 98 -12.66 -7.19 2.10
CA ASN A 98 -13.63 -7.61 1.09
C ASN A 98 -13.03 -8.34 -0.11
N ALA A 99 -11.70 -8.44 -0.16
CA ALA A 99 -10.95 -9.17 -1.19
C ALA A 99 -11.11 -10.68 -1.03
#